data_AF-A0A920MKM5-F1
#
_entry.id   AF-A0A920MKM5-F1
#
_cell.length_a   1.000
_cell.length_b   1.000
_cell.length_c   1.000
_cell.angle_alpha   90.00
_cell.angle_beta   90.00
_cell.angle_gamma   90.00
#
_symmetry.space_group_name_H-M   'P 1'
#
loop_
_entity.id
_entity.type
_entity.pdbx_description
1 polymer ?
#
loop_
_entity_poly.entity_id
_entity_poly.type
_entity_poly.pdbx_seq_one_letter_code
_entity_poly.pdbx_strand_id
1 'polypeptide(L)' 'MQITVCSEAPNFRAAAVMANGEIKEEFQLSDYRGKYVVLFFYPLDFTFVCPSEIIAQITG' A
#
# COMPACT_ATOMS: atom_id res chain seq x y z
N MET A 1 5.17 -3.61 18.83
CA MET A 1 4.76 -4.69 17.90
C MET A 1 5.87 -4.87 16.89
N GLN A 2 6.42 -6.08 16.76
CA GLN A 2 7.49 -6.40 15.81
C GLN A 2 6.89 -7.23 14.68
N ILE A 3 7.18 -6.87 13.43
CA ILE A 3 6.72 -7.60 12.26
C ILE A 3 7.78 -8.66 11.94
N THR A 4 7.40 -9.92 12.01
CA THR A 4 8.31 -11.05 11.77
C THR A 4 8.00 -11.68 10.42
N VAL A 5 9.03 -11.97 9.63
CA VAL A 5 8.88 -12.68 8.35
C VAL A 5 8.24 -14.05 8.60
N CYS A 6 7.33 -14.48 7.72
CA CYS A 6 6.50 -15.69 7.83
C CYS A 6 5.40 -15.69 8.90
N SER A 7 5.22 -14.59 9.64
CA SER A 7 4.01 -14.39 10.46
C SER A 7 2.87 -13.76 9.63
N GLU A 8 1.62 -13.93 10.08
CA GLU A 8 0.48 -13.30 9.42
C GLU A 8 0.62 -11.78 9.40
N ALA A 9 0.46 -11.16 8.23
CA ALA A 9 0.55 -9.72 8.08
C ALA A 9 -0.54 -9.04 8.94
N PRO A 10 -0.20 -7.98 9.71
CA PRO A 10 -1.17 -7.27 10.52
C PRO A 10 -2.28 -6.70 9.63
N ASN A 11 -3.54 -7.02 9.95
CA ASN A 11 -4.65 -6.40 9.26
C ASN A 11 -4.76 -4.93 9.69
N PHE A 12 -4.95 -4.04 8.72
CA PHE A 12 -5.17 -2.62 8.97
C PHE A 12 -6.41 -2.16 8.21
N ARG A 13 -7.08 -1.14 8.76
CA ARG A 13 -8.18 -0.44 8.09
C ARG A 13 -7.84 1.03 7.99
N ALA A 14 -7.84 1.57 6.77
CA ALA A 14 -7.54 2.96 6.50
C ALA A 14 -8.28 3.45 5.25
N ALA A 15 -8.37 4.77 5.08
CA ALA A 15 -8.81 5.33 3.82
C ALA A 15 -7.69 5.17 2.76
N ALA A 16 -8.04 4.71 1.57
CA ALA A 16 -7.10 4.54 0.46
C ALA A 16 -7.67 5.11 -0.83
N VAL A 17 -6.80 5.71 -1.65
CA VAL A 17 -7.14 6.15 -3.01
C VAL A 17 -6.94 4.97 -3.96
N MET A 18 -7.99 4.60 -4.68
CA MET A 18 -8.00 3.49 -5.62
C MET A 18 -7.50 3.93 -7.01
N ALA A 19 -7.15 2.97 -7.89
CA ALA A 19 -6.62 3.28 -9.23
C ALA A 19 -7.59 4.08 -10.13
N ASN A 20 -8.89 4.04 -9.84
CA ASN A 20 -9.94 4.82 -10.50
C ASN A 20 -10.11 6.24 -9.91
N GLY A 21 -9.30 6.62 -8.92
CA GLY A 21 -9.40 7.90 -8.22
C GLY A 21 -10.48 7.96 -7.14
N GLU A 22 -11.21 6.86 -6.90
CA GLU A 22 -12.18 6.80 -5.81
C GLU A 22 -11.50 6.58 -4.46
N ILE A 23 -12.07 7.18 -3.42
CA ILE A 23 -11.60 6.99 -2.05
C ILE A 23 -12.38 5.84 -1.43
N LYS A 24 -11.66 4.79 -1.04
CA LYS A 24 -12.21 3.69 -0.25
C LYS A 24 -11.87 3.94 1.22
N GLU A 25 -12.84 4.47 1.97
CA GLU A 25 -12.70 4.81 3.41
C GLU A 25 -12.37 3.60 4.30
N GLU A 26 -12.86 2.42 3.93
CA GLU A 26 -12.63 1.17 4.65
C GLU A 26 -11.78 0.19 3.84
N PHE A 27 -10.59 0.62 3.40
CA PHE A 27 -9.63 -0.30 2.79
C PHE A 27 -9.09 -1.25 3.85
N GLN A 28 -9.16 -2.56 3.60
CA GLN A 28 -8.62 -3.60 4.49
C GLN A 28 -7.63 -4.49 3.76
N LEU A 29 -6.49 -4.79 4.40
CA LEU A 29 -5.51 -5.73 3.84
C LEU A 29 -6.11 -7.14 3.66
N SER A 30 -7.06 -7.52 4.52
CA SER A 30 -7.78 -8.79 4.44
C SER A 30 -8.59 -8.98 3.16
N ASP A 31 -9.00 -7.90 2.48
CA ASP A 31 -9.76 -7.98 1.21
C ASP A 31 -8.93 -8.60 0.07
N TYR A 32 -7.61 -8.65 0.22
CA TYR A 32 -6.67 -9.16 -0.77
C TYR A 32 -6.16 -10.57 -0.46
N ARG A 33 -6.78 -11.29 0.49
CA ARG A 33 -6.43 -12.70 0.74
C ARG A 33 -6.55 -13.53 -0.54
N GLY A 34 -5.60 -14.44 -0.72
CA GLY A 34 -5.51 -15.28 -1.92
C GLY A 34 -4.80 -14.61 -3.11
N LYS A 35 -4.38 -13.35 -2.98
CA LYS A 35 -3.51 -12.66 -3.93
C LYS A 35 -2.15 -12.37 -3.27
N TYR A 36 -1.09 -12.34 -4.06
CA TYR A 36 0.19 -11.80 -3.61
C TYR A 36 0.06 -10.28 -3.52
N VAL A 37 0.47 -9.70 -2.38
CA VAL A 37 0.40 -8.27 -2.10
C VAL A 37 1.80 -7.77 -1.76
N VAL A 38 2.21 -6.68 -2.41
CA VAL A 38 3.42 -5.92 -2.06
C VAL A 38 2.96 -4.65 -1.35
N LEU A 39 3.30 -4.52 -0.07
CA LEU A 39 3.01 -3.33 0.74
C LEU A 39 4.31 -2.53 0.95
N PHE A 40 4.31 -1.27 0.50
CA PHE A 40 5.46 -0.39 0.61
C PHE A 40 5.09 0.87 1.40
N PHE A 41 5.96 1.29 2.32
CA PHE A 41 5.80 2.52 3.08
C PHE A 41 6.82 3.54 2.58
N TYR A 42 6.35 4.71 2.20
CA TYR A 42 7.19 5.85 1.85
C TYR A 42 6.94 7.00 2.85
N PRO A 43 7.94 7.87 3.08
CA PRO A 43 7.93 8.77 4.24
C PRO A 43 6.86 9.86 4.17
N LEU A 44 6.66 10.49 3.01
CA LEU A 44 5.67 11.56 2.83
C LEU A 44 5.47 11.88 1.34
N ASP A 45 4.23 12.19 0.96
CA ASP A 45 3.89 12.74 -0.35
C ASP A 45 4.60 14.09 -0.60
N PHE A 46 5.14 14.30 -1.80
CA PHE A 46 5.80 15.55 -2.22
C PHE A 46 7.12 15.90 -1.48
N THR A 47 7.94 14.91 -1.15
CA THR A 47 9.31 15.13 -0.65
C THR A 47 10.35 15.22 -1.77
N PHE A 48 11.55 15.74 -1.46
CA PHE A 48 12.65 16.03 -2.40
C PHE A 48 13.30 14.80 -3.06
N VAL A 49 12.81 13.59 -2.81
CA VAL A 49 13.22 12.39 -3.54
C VAL A 49 12.32 12.29 -4.78
N CYS A 50 12.95 12.36 -5.95
CA CYS A 50 12.33 12.40 -7.27
C CYS A 50 11.18 11.37 -7.41
N PRO A 51 10.04 11.69 -8.05
CA PRO A 51 8.88 10.81 -8.18
C PRO A 51 9.11 9.57 -9.08
N SER A 52 10.37 9.25 -9.41
CA SER A 52 10.74 8.10 -10.24
C SER A 52 10.31 6.76 -9.64
N GLU A 53 10.21 6.63 -8.31
CA GLU A 53 9.77 5.38 -7.66
C GLU A 53 8.26 5.13 -7.81
N ILE A 54 7.44 6.18 -7.83
CA ILE A 54 5.98 6.06 -7.99
C ILE A 54 5.61 5.80 -9.46
N ILE A 55 6.31 6.41 -10.43
CA ILE A 55 6.00 6.24 -11.86
C ILE A 55 6.32 4.81 -12.35
N ALA A 56 7.35 4.16 -11.80
CA ALA A 56 7.77 2.82 -12.22
C ALA A 56 6.74 1.73 -11.89
N GLN A 57 5.96 1.88 -10.82
CA GLN A 57 4.91 0.91 -10.45
C GLN A 57 3.59 1.11 -11.21
N ILE A 58 3.37 2.28 -11.82
CA ILE A 58 2.12 2.61 -12.52
C ILE A 58 2.26 2.42 -14.05
N THR A 59 3.50 2.23 -14.56
CA THR A 59 3.80 2.09 -16.00
C THR A 59 4.23 0.67 -16.41
N GLY A 60 4.12 -0.31 -15.51
CA GLY A 60 4.51 -1.71 -15.76
C GLY A 60 3.32 -2.64 -15.93
#